data_AF-A0A7Y2D823-F1
#
_entry.id   AF-A0A7Y2D823-F1
#
_cell.length_a   1.000
_cell.length_b   1.000
_cell.length_c   1.000
_cell.angle_alpha   90.00
_cell.angle_beta   90.00
_cell.angle_gamma   90.00
#
_symmetry.space_group_name_H-M   'P 1'
#
loop_
_entity.id
_entity.type
_entity.pdbx_description
1 polymer ?
#
loop_
_entity_poly.entity_id
_entity_poly.type
_entity_poly.pdbx_seq_one_letter_code
_entity_poly.pdbx_strand_id
1 'polypeptide(L)'
;RPRHLPLVATIGDRDLHATVSKPPSDIGDVFVQSAAEEIILQRDSALRQVESLGGLALDVTTQTLAPSLLETYLRVKERGLL
;
A
#
# COMPACT_ATOMS: atom_id res chain seq x y z
N ARG A 1 -1.58 9.54 -29.66
CA ARG A 1 -0.79 8.45 -29.04
C ARG A 1 -1.50 8.07 -27.76
N PRO A 2 -1.85 6.79 -27.51
CA PRO A 2 -2.43 6.38 -26.22
C PRO A 2 -1.45 6.74 -25.10
N ARG A 3 -1.94 7.35 -24.02
CA ARG A 3 -1.19 7.52 -22.78
C ARG A 3 -1.67 6.42 -21.83
N HIS A 4 -0.74 5.73 -21.17
CA HIS A 4 -1.06 4.73 -20.15
C HIS A 4 -0.76 5.33 -18.79
N LEU A 5 -1.57 4.99 -17.78
CA LEU A 5 -1.36 5.37 -16.39
C LEU A 5 -1.14 4.09 -15.58
N PRO A 6 0.11 3.76 -15.21
CA PRO A 6 0.40 2.57 -14.42
C PRO A 6 -0.27 2.66 -13.05
N LEU A 7 -0.87 1.56 -12.61
CA LEU A 7 -1.46 1.42 -11.29
C LEU A 7 -0.84 0.22 -10.60
N VAL A 8 -0.29 0.44 -9.40
CA VAL A 8 0.21 -0.59 -8.50
C VAL A 8 -0.78 -0.71 -7.35
N ALA A 9 -1.29 -1.92 -7.10
CA ALA A 9 -2.14 -2.20 -5.95
C ALA A 9 -1.47 -3.28 -5.10
N THR A 10 -1.32 -2.99 -3.81
CA THR A 10 -0.75 -3.92 -2.84
C THR A 10 -1.81 -4.33 -1.82
N ILE A 11 -1.81 -5.61 -1.46
CA ILE A 11 -2.72 -6.14 -0.46
C ILE A 11 -2.02 -6.11 0.89
N GLY A 12 -2.48 -5.24 1.79
CA GLY A 12 -1.96 -5.06 3.13
C GLY A 12 -2.01 -6.36 3.93
N ASP A 13 -0.90 -6.67 4.61
CA ASP A 13 -0.82 -7.82 5.49
C ASP A 13 -1.37 -7.43 6.87
N ARG A 14 -2.58 -7.92 7.18
CA ARG A 14 -3.24 -7.65 8.46
C ARG A 14 -2.44 -8.20 9.64
N ASP A 15 -1.70 -9.29 9.44
CA ASP A 15 -0.92 -9.94 10.49
C ASP A 15 0.34 -9.13 10.80
N LEU A 16 0.92 -8.48 9.79
CA LEU A 16 2.05 -7.57 9.95
C LEU A 16 1.67 -6.33 10.79
N HIS A 17 0.55 -5.69 10.46
CA HIS A 17 0.06 -4.57 11.27
C HIS A 17 -0.38 -5.00 12.67
N ALA A 18 -0.97 -6.18 12.83
CA ALA A 18 -1.36 -6.71 14.14
C ALA A 18 -0.16 -6.99 15.05
N THR A 19 0.98 -7.41 14.48
CA THR A 19 2.24 -7.65 15.21
C THR A 19 2.80 -6.36 15.81
N VAL A 20 2.75 -5.25 15.07
CA VAL A 20 3.24 -3.94 15.52
C VAL A 20 2.25 -3.24 16.48
N SER A 21 0.97 -3.61 16.44
CA SER A 21 -0.07 -2.95 17.24
C SER A 21 -0.15 -3.41 18.71
N LYS A 22 0.60 -4.44 19.10
CA LYS A 22 0.60 -5.01 20.47
C LYS A 22 1.89 -4.64 21.18
N PRO A 23 1.89 -4.36 22.49
CA PRO A 23 3.15 -4.25 23.24
C PRO A 23 3.93 -5.57 23.19
N PRO A 24 5.27 -5.54 23.00
CA PRO A 24 6.08 -6.75 23.04
C PRO A 24 6.08 -7.33 24.46
N SER A 25 6.03 -8.65 24.57
CA SER A 25 6.02 -9.36 25.85
C SER A 25 7.41 -9.76 26.33
N ASP A 26 8.34 -9.94 25.38
CA ASP A 26 9.75 -10.21 25.66
C ASP A 26 10.69 -9.49 24.67
N ILE A 27 11.99 -9.68 24.84
CA ILE A 27 13.01 -9.04 23.98
C ILE A 27 13.01 -9.59 22.55
N GLY A 28 12.60 -10.86 22.35
CA GLY A 28 12.44 -11.46 21.03
C GLY A 28 11.34 -10.75 20.24
N ASP A 29 10.21 -10.47 20.89
CA ASP A 29 9.10 -9.70 20.31
C ASP A 29 9.55 -8.31 19.85
N VAL A 30 10.45 -7.65 20.57
CA VAL A 30 11.01 -6.35 20.17
C VAL A 30 11.72 -6.45 18.81
N PHE A 31 12.55 -7.48 18.61
CA PHE A 31 13.23 -7.67 17.33
C PHE A 31 12.25 -7.95 16.19
N VAL A 32 11.24 -8.80 16.44
CA VAL A 32 10.20 -9.12 15.45
C VAL A 32 9.41 -7.87 15.08
N GLN A 33 9.04 -7.03 16.06
CA GLN A 33 8.33 -5.78 15.83
C GLN A 33 9.16 -4.78 15.05
N SER A 34 10.44 -4.60 15.38
CA SER A 34 11.32 -3.70 14.62
C SER A 34 11.45 -4.13 13.15
N ALA A 35 11.59 -5.44 12.88
CA ALA A 35 11.62 -5.95 11.51
C ALA A 35 10.28 -5.72 10.79
N ALA A 36 9.16 -5.92 11.48
CA ALA A 36 7.83 -5.67 10.93
C ALA A 36 7.61 -4.18 10.59
N GLU A 37 8.04 -3.27 11.46
CA GLU A 37 7.99 -1.82 11.23
C GLU A 37 8.84 -1.42 10.02
N GLU A 38 10.05 -1.98 9.89
CA GLU A 38 10.91 -1.70 8.74
C GLU A 38 10.26 -2.13 7.42
N ILE A 39 9.63 -3.31 7.37
CA ILE A 39 8.92 -3.79 6.18
C ILE A 39 7.76 -2.84 5.82
N ILE A 40 6.99 -2.39 6.82
CA ILE A 40 5.89 -1.43 6.62
C ILE A 40 6.44 -0.12 6.03
N LEU A 41 7.53 0.42 6.59
CA LEU A 41 8.16 1.65 6.13
C LEU A 41 8.71 1.53 4.71
N GLN A 42 9.41 0.44 4.40
CA GLN A 42 9.96 0.19 3.06
C GLN A 42 8.84 0.11 2.02
N ARG A 43 7.72 -0.51 2.37
CA ARG A 43 6.54 -0.62 1.51
C ARG A 43 5.90 0.74 1.24
N ASP A 44 5.64 1.55 2.26
CA ASP A 44 5.11 2.91 2.09
C ASP A 44 6.04 3.76 1.21
N SER A 45 7.36 3.68 1.44
CA SER A 45 8.34 4.36 0.61
C SER A 45 8.29 3.92 -0.86
N ALA A 46 8.14 2.62 -1.14
CA ALA A 46 8.05 2.10 -2.50
C ALA A 46 6.77 2.58 -3.21
N LEU A 47 5.62 2.61 -2.52
CA LEU A 47 4.37 3.11 -3.08
C LEU A 47 4.45 4.60 -3.40
N ARG A 48 5.00 5.41 -2.49
CA ARG A 48 5.23 6.85 -2.75
C ARG A 48 6.17 7.08 -3.91
N GLN A 49 7.17 6.21 -4.10
CA GLN A 49 8.06 6.29 -5.25
C GLN A 49 7.29 6.09 -6.57
N VAL A 50 6.36 5.14 -6.65
CA VAL A 50 5.47 4.96 -7.81
C VAL A 50 4.69 6.24 -8.11
N GLU A 51 4.10 6.85 -7.08
CA GLU A 51 3.34 8.10 -7.24
C GLU A 51 4.22 9.26 -7.71
N SER A 52 5.44 9.38 -7.16
CA SER A 52 6.39 10.43 -7.56
C SER A 52 6.81 10.35 -9.04
N LEU A 53 6.76 9.15 -9.62
CA LEU A 53 7.06 8.89 -11.04
C LEU A 53 5.81 9.06 -11.94
N GLY A 54 4.69 9.53 -11.38
CA GLY A 54 3.44 9.77 -12.09
C GLY A 54 2.55 8.53 -12.25
N GLY A 55 2.88 7.44 -11.56
CA GLY A 55 1.98 6.28 -11.41
C GLY A 55 0.93 6.50 -10.33
N LEU A 56 0.03 5.54 -10.19
CA LEU A 56 -0.91 5.46 -9.06
C LEU A 56 -0.54 4.27 -8.18
N ALA A 57 -0.64 4.45 -6.87
CA ALA A 57 -0.42 3.40 -5.89
C ALA A 57 -1.64 3.25 -4.98
N LEU A 58 -2.00 2.02 -4.63
CA LEU A 58 -3.07 1.70 -3.69
C LEU A 58 -2.55 0.66 -2.69
N ASP A 59 -2.65 0.95 -1.39
CA ASP A 59 -2.50 -0.05 -0.34
C ASP A 59 -3.87 -0.35 0.27
N VAL A 60 -4.33 -1.58 0.07
CA VAL A 60 -5.72 -1.98 0.33
C VAL A 60 -5.74 -3.35 1.00
N THR A 61 -6.83 -3.69 1.66
CA THR A 61 -7.07 -5.07 2.09
C THR A 61 -7.72 -5.89 0.97
N THR A 62 -7.79 -7.21 1.12
CA THR A 62 -8.55 -8.05 0.18
C THR A 62 -10.01 -7.62 0.06
N GLN A 63 -10.61 -7.14 1.15
CA GLN A 63 -12.01 -6.67 1.17
C GLN A 63 -12.20 -5.33 0.45
N THR A 64 -11.18 -4.47 0.47
CA THR A 64 -11.27 -3.09 -0.08
C THR A 64 -10.67 -2.96 -1.48
N LEU A 65 -9.94 -3.97 -1.96
CA LEU A 65 -9.31 -3.95 -3.28
C LEU A 65 -10.27 -3.59 -4.41
N ALA A 66 -11.37 -4.35 -4.56
CA ALA A 66 -12.32 -4.13 -5.65
C ALA A 66 -12.97 -2.73 -5.64
N PRO A 67 -13.55 -2.25 -4.53
CA PRO A 67 -14.14 -0.90 -4.51
C PRO A 67 -13.08 0.19 -4.72
N SER A 68 -11.89 0.09 -4.11
CA SER A 68 -10.83 1.11 -4.27
C SER A 68 -10.27 1.17 -5.69
N LEU A 69 -10.16 0.02 -6.38
CA LEU A 69 -9.77 -0.02 -7.78
C LEU A 69 -10.80 0.69 -8.67
N LEU A 70 -12.09 0.40 -8.46
CA LEU A 70 -13.17 1.02 -9.23
C LEU A 70 -13.22 2.53 -9.03
N GLU A 71 -13.17 2.99 -7.78
CA GLU A 71 -13.12 4.43 -7.45
C GLU A 71 -11.92 5.12 -8.11
N THR A 72 -10.76 4.48 -8.07
CA THR A 72 -9.54 5.01 -8.70
C THR A 72 -9.70 5.10 -10.22
N TYR A 73 -10.25 4.07 -10.85
CA TYR A 73 -10.52 4.07 -12.28
C TYR A 73 -11.48 5.20 -12.69
N LEU A 74 -12.59 5.38 -11.96
CA LEU A 74 -13.55 6.44 -12.23
C LEU A 74 -12.92 7.82 -12.10
N ARG A 75 -12.13 8.05 -11.03
CA ARG A 75 -11.38 9.30 -10.82
C ARG A 75 -10.41 9.59 -11.97
N VAL A 76 -9.73 8.57 -12.48
CA VAL A 76 -8.81 8.70 -13.63
C VAL A 76 -9.59 9.11 -14.88
N LYS A 77 -10.76 8.50 -15.10
CA LYS A 77 -11.62 8.81 -16.25
C LYS A 77 -12.20 10.22 -16.19
N GLU A 78 -12.67 10.65 -15.02
CA GLU A 78 -13.20 12.01 -14.81
C GLU A 78 -12.16 13.10 -15.08
N ARG A 79 -10.89 12.84 -14.74
CA ARG A 79 -9.80 13.80 -14.92
C ARG A 79 -9.22 13.84 -16.35
N GLY A 80 -9.77 13.06 -17.28
CA GLY A 80 -9.28 13.00 -18.66
C GLY A 80 -7.83 12.49 -18.78
N LEU A 81 -7.38 11.71 -17.80
CA LEU A 81 -6.01 11.18 -17.77
C LEU A 81 -5.79 9.99 -18.71
N LEU A 82 -6.88 9.38 -19.23
CA LEU A 82 -6.91 8.24 -20.16
C LEU A 82 -8.05 8.33 -21.18
#